data_AF-A0A419FXE1-F1
#
_entry.id   AF-A0A419FXE1-F1
#
_cell.length_a   1.000
_cell.length_b   1.000
_cell.length_c   1.000
_cell.angle_alpha   90.00
_cell.angle_beta   90.00
_cell.angle_gamma   90.00
#
_symmetry.space_group_name_H-M   'P 1'
#
loop_
_entity.id
_entity.type
_entity.pdbx_description
1 polymer ?
#
loop_
_entity_poly.entity_id
_entity_poly.type
_entity_poly.pdbx_seq_one_letter_code
_entity_poly.pdbx_strand_id
1 'polypeptide(L)'
;MTDVSVETDGLARLAWTANEADQNVYALTFALPKANAGADQALTYHGRLVTLDGSGSSDPDGNYPLTYAWEMKSKPAGSSAALSNSETANPSFFPDLPGDYVFSLIVTDSIGLVGAADEVLISTYNTPPVADAGPDQVIVFIGTNVQLNGSTSYDDDGDDITYQWTMTSKPAGSLASLSAPASSMPNFGVDVYGDYVISLTVTDEYGAVSAANTVTISFANIKPVADAGGNQSVSAGSTVTLNGSGSDANNDPLTFLWSIVSKPAGSTAALSSADTAQTSLVADRAGNYIISLVVNDGSINSDPDNVTISATSSQGQLISTLNRLIDTINSLRPGDFKNPNMQNALTNKINAVLQLIDQGLYQDAYDKLTSDVLQKTDGCAAAGAPDRNDWIINCTAQGYPLVIEAIGLL
;
A
#
# COMPACT_ATOMS: atom_id res chain seq x y z
N MET A 1 -85.31 43.58 -6.27
CA MET A 1 -84.49 42.68 -5.44
C MET A 1 -84.00 41.59 -6.38
N THR A 2 -82.74 41.63 -6.77
CA THR A 2 -82.09 40.54 -7.51
C THR A 2 -81.80 39.43 -6.50
N ASP A 3 -82.53 38.33 -6.58
CA ASP A 3 -82.26 37.13 -5.80
C ASP A 3 -81.38 36.23 -6.66
N VAL A 4 -80.18 35.93 -6.20
CA VAL A 4 -79.21 35.07 -6.91
C VAL A 4 -79.23 33.72 -6.22
N SER A 5 -79.85 32.72 -6.84
CA SER A 5 -79.82 31.34 -6.38
C SER A 5 -78.88 30.52 -7.27
N VAL A 6 -77.84 29.94 -6.67
CA VAL A 6 -76.95 28.97 -7.32
C VAL A 6 -77.57 27.58 -7.14
N GLU A 7 -77.86 26.87 -8.24
CA GLU A 7 -78.41 25.51 -8.22
C GLU A 7 -77.32 24.45 -8.49
N THR A 8 -77.60 23.19 -8.14
CA THR A 8 -76.63 22.07 -8.18
C THR A 8 -76.27 21.57 -9.58
N ASP A 9 -76.76 22.22 -10.65
CA ASP A 9 -76.53 21.85 -12.05
C ASP A 9 -75.33 22.58 -12.69
N GLY A 10 -74.62 23.42 -11.93
CA GLY A 10 -73.44 24.15 -12.39
C GLY A 10 -73.77 25.43 -13.17
N LEU A 11 -75.01 25.91 -13.09
CA LEU A 11 -75.44 27.17 -13.69
C LEU A 11 -75.89 28.17 -12.61
N ALA A 12 -75.53 29.45 -12.80
CA ALA A 12 -76.08 30.56 -12.03
C ALA A 12 -77.15 31.27 -12.88
N ARG A 13 -78.32 31.54 -12.31
CA ARG A 13 -79.43 32.23 -13.01
C ARG A 13 -79.67 33.60 -12.41
N LEU A 14 -79.62 34.64 -13.23
CA LEU A 14 -80.06 35.99 -12.85
C LEU A 14 -81.43 36.26 -13.49
N ALA A 15 -82.45 36.43 -12.66
CA ALA A 15 -83.79 36.80 -13.12
C ALA A 15 -84.03 38.31 -12.94
N TRP A 16 -84.46 38.99 -14.00
CA TRP A 16 -85.02 40.34 -13.90
C TRP A 16 -86.40 40.40 -14.56
N THR A 17 -87.34 41.08 -13.90
CA THR A 17 -88.67 41.37 -14.46
C THR A 17 -88.62 42.63 -15.29
N ALA A 18 -88.80 42.51 -16.62
CA ALA A 18 -89.08 43.65 -17.47
C ALA A 18 -90.51 44.18 -17.24
N ASN A 19 -90.68 45.49 -17.36
CA ASN A 19 -91.92 46.24 -17.11
C ASN A 19 -93.15 45.66 -17.85
N GLU A 20 -94.35 45.87 -17.29
CA GLU A 20 -95.66 45.23 -17.56
C GLU A 20 -96.25 45.29 -19.01
N ALA A 21 -95.51 44.93 -20.05
CA ALA A 21 -96.09 44.73 -21.39
C ALA A 21 -95.63 43.48 -22.14
N ASP A 22 -94.66 42.72 -21.63
CA ASP A 22 -94.29 41.41 -22.16
C ASP A 22 -93.97 40.44 -21.01
N GLN A 23 -94.76 39.36 -20.86
CA GLN A 23 -94.53 38.31 -19.86
C GLN A 23 -93.40 37.32 -20.24
N ASN A 24 -92.33 37.80 -20.88
CA ASN A 24 -91.16 36.98 -21.13
C ASN A 24 -90.15 37.18 -20.00
N VAL A 25 -90.04 36.18 -19.12
CA VAL A 25 -88.92 36.06 -18.19
C VAL A 25 -87.70 35.58 -19.00
N TYR A 26 -86.79 36.48 -19.32
CA TYR A 26 -85.47 36.10 -19.83
C TYR A 26 -84.60 35.73 -18.65
N ALA A 27 -84.40 34.43 -18.42
CA ALA A 27 -83.39 33.96 -17.49
C ALA A 27 -82.05 33.90 -18.24
N LEU A 28 -81.09 34.74 -17.86
CA LEU A 28 -79.71 34.54 -18.28
C LEU A 28 -79.10 33.45 -17.39
N THR A 29 -78.68 32.34 -18.00
CA THR A 29 -77.89 31.29 -17.36
C THR A 29 -76.43 31.57 -17.64
N PHE A 30 -75.63 31.70 -16.58
CA PHE A 30 -74.18 31.75 -16.66
C PHE A 30 -73.60 30.42 -16.20
N ALA A 31 -72.67 29.86 -16.96
CA ALA A 31 -71.87 28.72 -16.55
C ALA A 31 -70.85 29.14 -15.50
N LEU A 32 -70.61 28.28 -14.51
CA LEU A 32 -69.51 28.50 -13.56
C LEU A 32 -68.16 28.33 -14.27
N PRO A 33 -67.11 29.10 -13.89
CA PRO A 33 -65.78 28.88 -14.41
C PRO A 33 -65.24 27.51 -13.97
N LYS A 34 -64.37 26.93 -14.80
CA LYS A 34 -63.73 25.63 -14.55
C LYS A 34 -62.28 25.82 -14.17
N ALA A 35 -61.95 25.47 -12.92
CA ALA A 35 -60.57 25.35 -12.47
C ALA A 35 -59.87 24.17 -13.19
N ASN A 36 -58.59 24.36 -13.47
CA ASN A 36 -57.68 23.32 -13.93
C ASN A 36 -56.37 23.51 -13.19
N ALA A 37 -56.10 22.69 -12.18
CA ALA A 37 -54.92 22.76 -11.32
C ALA A 37 -53.65 22.18 -11.97
N GLY A 38 -53.79 21.65 -13.20
CA GLY A 38 -52.72 20.92 -13.89
C GLY A 38 -52.75 19.43 -13.61
N ALA A 39 -51.78 18.70 -14.16
CA ALA A 39 -51.62 17.28 -13.90
C ALA A 39 -50.80 17.03 -12.63
N ASP A 40 -51.11 15.93 -11.94
CA ASP A 40 -50.29 15.42 -10.83
C ASP A 40 -48.83 15.23 -11.25
N GLN A 41 -47.90 15.53 -10.34
CA GLN A 41 -46.47 15.46 -10.60
C GLN A 41 -45.79 14.54 -9.59
N ALA A 42 -44.91 13.68 -10.09
CA ALA A 42 -44.00 12.88 -9.29
C ALA A 42 -42.58 13.40 -9.53
N LEU A 43 -41.95 13.93 -8.48
CA LEU A 43 -40.63 14.54 -8.52
C LEU A 43 -39.66 13.69 -7.70
N THR A 44 -38.47 13.46 -8.26
CA THR A 44 -37.41 12.74 -7.54
C THR A 44 -36.81 13.60 -6.43
N TYR A 45 -36.72 14.91 -6.66
CA TYR A 45 -36.02 15.84 -5.80
C TYR A 45 -37.00 16.66 -4.96
N HIS A 46 -36.92 16.54 -3.63
CA HIS A 46 -37.37 17.61 -2.75
C HIS A 46 -36.31 18.73 -2.75
N GLY A 47 -36.58 19.89 -2.14
CA GLY A 47 -35.62 20.99 -2.10
C GLY A 47 -35.48 21.81 -3.41
N ARG A 48 -36.40 21.64 -4.37
CA ARG A 48 -36.41 22.45 -5.61
C ARG A 48 -37.72 23.20 -5.77
N LEU A 49 -37.65 24.44 -6.26
CA LEU A 49 -38.84 25.27 -6.50
C LEU A 49 -39.78 24.58 -7.50
N VAL A 50 -41.00 24.30 -7.07
CA VAL A 50 -42.08 23.77 -7.91
C VAL A 50 -43.03 24.90 -8.25
N THR A 51 -43.42 24.99 -9.52
CA THR A 51 -44.43 25.94 -10.01
C THR A 51 -45.67 25.16 -10.40
N LEU A 52 -46.82 25.50 -9.82
CA LEU A 52 -48.11 24.94 -10.22
C LEU A 52 -48.62 25.67 -11.46
N ASP A 53 -49.49 25.02 -12.25
CA ASP A 53 -49.99 25.60 -13.49
C ASP A 53 -51.52 25.59 -13.56
N GLY A 54 -52.11 26.72 -13.16
CA GLY A 54 -53.54 27.00 -13.24
C GLY A 54 -53.98 27.60 -14.59
N SER A 55 -53.04 27.86 -15.51
CA SER A 55 -53.31 28.62 -16.74
C SER A 55 -54.31 27.95 -17.68
N GLY A 56 -54.54 26.64 -17.52
CA GLY A 56 -55.57 25.88 -18.23
C GLY A 56 -57.00 26.09 -17.74
N SER A 57 -57.23 26.95 -16.74
CA SER A 57 -58.57 27.30 -16.23
C SER A 57 -59.35 28.14 -17.25
N SER A 58 -60.66 27.98 -17.32
CA SER A 58 -61.48 28.62 -18.35
C SER A 58 -62.89 28.97 -17.88
N ASP A 59 -63.51 29.96 -18.50
CA ASP A 59 -64.92 30.30 -18.30
C ASP A 59 -65.70 30.01 -19.60
N PRO A 60 -66.74 29.15 -19.59
CA PRO A 60 -67.46 28.80 -20.82
C PRO A 60 -68.18 29.98 -21.48
N ASP A 61 -68.52 31.04 -20.73
CA ASP A 61 -69.20 32.22 -21.23
C ASP A 61 -68.23 33.35 -21.63
N GLY A 62 -66.93 33.17 -21.36
CA GLY A 62 -65.89 34.14 -21.68
C GLY A 62 -65.77 35.29 -20.68
N ASN A 63 -66.24 35.11 -19.44
CA ASN A 63 -66.19 36.13 -18.39
C ASN A 63 -64.80 36.27 -17.77
N TYR A 64 -63.91 37.00 -18.45
CA TYR A 64 -62.52 37.25 -18.04
C TYR A 64 -62.29 38.66 -17.47
N PRO A 65 -61.27 38.89 -16.63
CA PRO A 65 -60.24 37.94 -16.20
C PRO A 65 -60.73 36.97 -15.12
N LEU A 66 -60.15 35.76 -15.10
CA LEU A 66 -60.28 34.86 -13.97
C LEU A 66 -59.35 35.33 -12.83
N THR A 67 -59.83 35.20 -11.61
CA THR A 67 -59.02 35.30 -10.39
C THR A 67 -58.76 33.90 -9.85
N TYR A 68 -57.57 33.68 -9.28
CA TYR A 68 -57.09 32.37 -8.84
C TYR A 68 -56.99 32.37 -7.32
N ALA A 69 -57.34 31.26 -6.69
CA ALA A 69 -57.17 31.04 -5.27
C ALA A 69 -56.64 29.63 -5.04
N TRP A 70 -55.36 29.53 -4.69
CA TRP A 70 -54.71 28.27 -4.35
C TRP A 70 -54.65 28.05 -2.84
N GLU A 71 -55.00 26.84 -2.41
CA GLU A 71 -54.89 26.38 -1.02
C GLU A 71 -53.99 25.13 -0.97
N MET A 72 -53.06 25.08 -0.02
CA MET A 72 -52.36 23.83 0.31
C MET A 72 -53.22 23.01 1.28
N LYS A 73 -53.79 21.91 0.81
CA LYS A 73 -54.71 21.04 1.58
C LYS A 73 -53.98 20.16 2.56
N SER A 74 -52.86 19.59 2.14
CA SER A 74 -52.02 18.74 2.97
C SER A 74 -50.56 18.80 2.53
N LYS A 75 -49.68 18.43 3.46
CA LYS A 75 -48.24 18.32 3.27
C LYS A 75 -47.67 17.25 4.22
N PRO A 76 -46.45 16.75 4.00
CA PRO A 76 -45.82 15.78 4.89
C PRO A 76 -45.72 16.29 6.33
N ALA A 77 -45.79 15.38 7.30
CA ALA A 77 -45.70 15.74 8.71
C ALA A 77 -44.31 16.36 9.00
N GLY A 78 -44.30 17.53 9.65
CA GLY A 78 -43.07 18.28 9.93
C GLY A 78 -42.66 19.27 8.82
N SER A 79 -43.30 19.23 7.65
CA SER A 79 -43.01 20.16 6.56
C SER A 79 -43.40 21.59 6.91
N SER A 80 -42.51 22.54 6.62
CA SER A 80 -42.70 23.99 6.73
C SER A 80 -43.14 24.64 5.41
N ALA A 81 -43.21 23.88 4.31
CA ALA A 81 -43.59 24.36 2.99
C ALA A 81 -44.86 25.23 2.99
N ALA A 82 -44.83 26.28 2.18
CA ALA A 82 -45.93 27.21 1.98
C ALA A 82 -45.98 27.68 0.51
N LEU A 83 -47.18 27.98 0.02
CA LEU A 83 -47.37 28.61 -1.28
C LEU A 83 -46.87 30.06 -1.26
N SER A 84 -46.23 30.45 -2.36
CA SER A 84 -45.92 31.84 -2.69
C SER A 84 -46.78 32.26 -3.88
N ASN A 85 -47.31 33.48 -3.84
CA ASN A 85 -48.17 34.03 -4.90
C ASN A 85 -49.43 33.18 -5.18
N SER A 86 -50.09 32.69 -4.12
CA SER A 86 -51.27 31.80 -4.18
C SER A 86 -52.49 32.39 -4.89
N GLU A 87 -52.48 33.68 -5.23
CA GLU A 87 -53.56 34.36 -5.96
C GLU A 87 -53.28 34.49 -7.47
N THR A 88 -52.21 33.85 -7.97
CA THR A 88 -51.80 33.90 -9.37
C THR A 88 -52.11 32.59 -10.09
N ALA A 89 -52.08 32.61 -11.43
CA ALA A 89 -52.24 31.40 -12.24
C ALA A 89 -51.08 30.40 -12.02
N ASN A 90 -49.89 30.88 -11.67
CA ASN A 90 -48.68 30.08 -11.52
C ASN A 90 -48.00 30.33 -10.17
N PRO A 91 -48.61 29.92 -9.04
CA PRO A 91 -47.96 30.01 -7.75
C PRO A 91 -46.79 29.03 -7.68
N SER A 92 -45.90 29.24 -6.72
CA SER A 92 -44.78 28.35 -6.50
C SER A 92 -44.65 27.97 -5.04
N PHE A 93 -44.05 26.82 -4.76
CA PHE A 93 -43.68 26.41 -3.41
C PHE A 93 -42.36 25.63 -3.44
N PHE A 94 -41.78 25.46 -2.26
CA PHE A 94 -40.58 24.66 -2.06
C PHE A 94 -40.97 23.43 -1.23
N PRO A 95 -41.02 22.22 -1.81
CA PRO A 95 -41.17 20.99 -1.04
C PRO A 95 -39.90 20.79 -0.24
N ASP A 96 -39.99 20.81 1.08
CA ASP A 96 -38.87 20.72 2.01
C ASP A 96 -38.69 19.34 2.63
N LEU A 97 -39.60 18.40 2.38
CA LEU A 97 -39.52 17.02 2.84
C LEU A 97 -40.02 16.07 1.74
N PRO A 98 -39.54 14.81 1.72
CA PRO A 98 -40.13 13.76 0.90
C PRO A 98 -41.58 13.46 1.33
N GLY A 99 -42.44 13.19 0.35
CA GLY A 99 -43.84 12.84 0.53
C GLY A 99 -44.80 13.66 -0.35
N ASP A 100 -46.09 13.56 -0.02
CA ASP A 100 -47.18 14.10 -0.82
C ASP A 100 -47.63 15.49 -0.35
N TYR A 101 -47.75 16.41 -1.30
CA TYR A 101 -48.31 17.75 -1.15
C TYR A 101 -49.56 17.87 -2.02
N VAL A 102 -50.71 18.17 -1.42
CA VAL A 102 -51.97 18.32 -2.16
C VAL A 102 -52.38 19.79 -2.18
N PHE A 103 -52.67 20.30 -3.37
CA PHE A 103 -53.12 21.67 -3.59
C PHE A 103 -54.50 21.68 -4.22
N SER A 104 -55.29 22.70 -3.89
CA SER A 104 -56.61 22.93 -4.46
C SER A 104 -56.66 24.31 -5.09
N LEU A 105 -57.11 24.37 -6.35
CA LEU A 105 -57.36 25.59 -7.09
C LEU A 105 -58.87 25.83 -7.20
N ILE A 106 -59.28 27.04 -6.84
CA ILE A 106 -60.58 27.60 -7.17
C ILE A 106 -60.36 28.83 -8.06
N VAL A 107 -61.22 29.00 -9.08
CA VAL A 107 -61.23 30.20 -9.92
C VAL A 107 -62.57 30.94 -9.81
N THR A 108 -62.51 32.27 -9.84
CA THR A 108 -63.69 33.14 -9.86
C THR A 108 -63.67 34.01 -11.12
N ASP A 109 -64.78 34.10 -11.81
CA ASP A 109 -64.92 34.87 -13.05
C ASP A 109 -65.06 36.39 -12.80
N SER A 110 -65.14 37.19 -13.88
CA SER A 110 -65.26 38.65 -13.77
C SER A 110 -66.58 39.16 -13.21
N ILE A 111 -67.61 38.32 -13.10
CA ILE A 111 -68.93 38.65 -12.56
C ILE A 111 -69.15 38.09 -11.15
N GLY A 112 -68.15 37.39 -10.59
CA GLY A 112 -68.11 36.90 -9.22
C GLY A 112 -68.60 35.46 -9.02
N LEU A 113 -68.80 34.67 -10.08
CA LEU A 113 -69.17 33.27 -9.97
C LEU A 113 -67.93 32.41 -9.69
N VAL A 114 -68.08 31.47 -8.75
CA VAL A 114 -67.00 30.63 -8.24
C VAL A 114 -67.14 29.21 -8.77
N GLY A 115 -66.08 28.69 -9.39
CA GLY A 115 -66.02 27.33 -9.89
C GLY A 115 -65.90 26.27 -8.80
N ALA A 116 -66.15 25.02 -9.16
CA ALA A 116 -65.75 23.89 -8.31
C ALA A 116 -64.22 23.84 -8.21
N ALA A 117 -63.72 23.38 -7.07
CA ALA A 117 -62.29 23.19 -6.85
C ALA A 117 -61.75 22.06 -7.74
N ASP A 118 -60.52 22.24 -8.21
CA ASP A 118 -59.72 21.19 -8.84
C ASP A 118 -58.45 20.97 -8.01
N GLU A 119 -58.01 19.72 -7.86
CA GLU A 119 -56.86 19.38 -7.01
C GLU A 119 -55.69 18.88 -7.84
N VAL A 120 -54.48 19.13 -7.36
CA VAL A 120 -53.24 18.58 -7.92
C VAL A 120 -52.38 18.00 -6.80
N LEU A 121 -51.87 16.79 -7.03
CA LEU A 121 -50.94 16.09 -6.15
C LEU A 121 -49.51 16.26 -6.65
N ILE A 122 -48.62 16.70 -5.76
CA ILE A 122 -47.18 16.73 -5.98
C ILE A 122 -46.51 15.74 -5.02
N SER A 123 -46.01 14.63 -5.54
CA SER A 123 -45.26 13.61 -4.78
C SER A 123 -43.77 13.85 -4.91
N THR A 124 -43.05 13.85 -3.79
CA THR A 124 -41.58 13.90 -3.73
C THR A 124 -41.03 12.64 -3.07
N TYR A 125 -39.85 12.20 -3.51
CA TYR A 125 -39.19 11.00 -2.98
C TYR A 125 -37.82 11.34 -2.41
N ASN A 126 -37.27 10.40 -1.64
CA ASN A 126 -35.90 10.45 -1.14
C ASN A 126 -35.10 9.35 -1.84
N THR A 127 -34.01 9.69 -2.49
CA THR A 127 -33.10 8.75 -3.13
C THR A 127 -31.97 8.39 -2.17
N PRO A 128 -31.59 7.10 -2.03
CA PRO A 128 -30.44 6.77 -1.20
C PRO A 128 -29.15 7.37 -1.75
N PRO A 129 -28.23 7.82 -0.89
CA PRO A 129 -26.95 8.36 -1.33
C PRO A 129 -26.06 7.31 -1.98
N VAL A 130 -25.00 7.76 -2.62
CA VAL A 130 -23.97 6.92 -3.26
C VAL A 130 -22.66 7.02 -2.49
N ALA A 131 -22.21 5.89 -1.92
CA ALA A 131 -20.90 5.77 -1.32
C ALA A 131 -19.80 5.57 -2.36
N ASP A 132 -18.70 6.30 -2.21
CA ASP A 132 -17.44 6.09 -2.93
C ASP A 132 -16.31 5.98 -1.90
N ALA A 133 -15.73 4.80 -1.75
CA ALA A 133 -14.65 4.50 -0.82
C ALA A 133 -13.27 4.88 -1.37
N GLY A 134 -13.20 5.38 -2.60
CA GLY A 134 -11.96 5.64 -3.32
C GLY A 134 -11.34 4.37 -3.94
N PRO A 135 -10.21 4.53 -4.65
CA PRO A 135 -9.54 3.42 -5.32
C PRO A 135 -8.80 2.51 -4.34
N ASP A 136 -8.63 1.25 -4.74
CA ASP A 136 -7.73 0.30 -4.07
C ASP A 136 -6.31 0.86 -3.94
N GLN A 137 -5.66 0.52 -2.83
CA GLN A 137 -4.31 1.00 -2.52
C GLN A 137 -3.32 -0.17 -2.41
N VAL A 138 -2.10 0.09 -2.84
CA VAL A 138 -0.97 -0.86 -2.73
C VAL A 138 0.10 -0.23 -1.87
N ILE A 139 0.51 -0.92 -0.82
CA ILE A 139 1.53 -0.48 0.13
C ILE A 139 2.69 -1.47 0.20
N VAL A 140 3.78 -1.05 0.82
CA VAL A 140 5.05 -1.78 0.80
C VAL A 140 5.47 -2.21 2.21
N PHE A 141 5.30 -1.35 3.21
CA PHE A 141 5.83 -1.56 4.56
C PHE A 141 4.73 -1.71 5.61
N ILE A 142 4.90 -2.65 6.54
CA ILE A 142 4.17 -2.67 7.81
C ILE A 142 4.41 -1.36 8.58
N GLY A 143 3.40 -0.91 9.33
CA GLY A 143 3.41 0.34 10.07
C GLY A 143 2.99 1.55 9.24
N THR A 144 2.72 1.37 7.94
CA THR A 144 2.14 2.43 7.10
C THR A 144 0.79 2.86 7.65
N ASN A 145 0.61 4.16 7.87
CA ASN A 145 -0.69 4.73 8.23
C ASN A 145 -1.49 5.00 6.95
N VAL A 146 -2.47 4.15 6.67
CA VAL A 146 -3.32 4.21 5.49
C VAL A 146 -4.41 5.24 5.72
N GLN A 147 -4.54 6.19 4.78
CA GLN A 147 -5.59 7.19 4.78
C GLN A 147 -6.66 6.78 3.76
N LEU A 148 -7.90 6.64 4.22
CA LEU A 148 -9.06 6.42 3.35
C LEU A 148 -9.68 7.78 3.00
N ASN A 149 -10.39 7.84 1.89
CA ASN A 149 -11.04 9.07 1.42
C ASN A 149 -12.40 8.75 0.80
N GLY A 150 -13.46 9.11 1.51
CA GLY A 150 -14.84 8.97 1.07
C GLY A 150 -15.46 10.25 0.55
N SER A 151 -14.71 11.36 0.49
CA SER A 151 -15.25 12.71 0.22
C SER A 151 -15.89 12.90 -1.16
N THR A 152 -15.79 11.92 -2.05
CA THR A 152 -16.46 11.88 -3.35
C THR A 152 -17.83 11.19 -3.29
N SER A 153 -18.24 10.67 -2.13
CA SER A 153 -19.61 10.22 -1.88
C SER A 153 -20.57 11.40 -2.01
N TYR A 154 -21.77 11.14 -2.50
CA TYR A 154 -22.75 12.19 -2.79
C TYR A 154 -24.17 11.69 -2.63
N ASP A 155 -25.10 12.63 -2.55
CA ASP A 155 -26.53 12.40 -2.63
C ASP A 155 -27.09 13.17 -3.84
N ASP A 156 -27.98 12.53 -4.62
CA ASP A 156 -28.55 13.14 -5.83
C ASP A 156 -29.56 14.24 -5.50
N ASP A 157 -30.20 14.16 -4.33
CA ASP A 157 -31.14 15.14 -3.79
C ASP A 157 -30.44 16.36 -3.19
N GLY A 158 -29.14 16.24 -2.91
CA GLY A 158 -28.31 17.29 -2.34
C GLY A 158 -28.35 17.31 -0.81
N ASP A 159 -28.83 16.23 -0.21
CA ASP A 159 -28.93 16.05 1.23
C ASP A 159 -27.56 15.90 1.89
N ASP A 160 -27.46 16.32 3.16
CA ASP A 160 -26.25 16.11 3.94
C ASP A 160 -26.04 14.62 4.21
N ILE A 161 -24.81 14.13 3.99
CA ILE A 161 -24.45 12.73 4.20
C ILE A 161 -23.51 12.52 5.40
N THR A 162 -23.72 11.41 6.09
CA THR A 162 -22.85 10.92 7.16
C THR A 162 -22.13 9.65 6.75
N TYR A 163 -20.92 9.42 7.28
CA TYR A 163 -20.04 8.32 6.85
C TYR A 163 -20.04 7.20 7.89
N GLN A 164 -19.94 5.96 7.40
CA GLN A 164 -19.69 4.79 8.25
C GLN A 164 -18.73 3.82 7.55
N TRP A 165 -17.49 3.80 8.05
CA TRP A 165 -16.46 2.88 7.60
C TRP A 165 -16.39 1.64 8.50
N THR A 166 -16.30 0.47 7.87
CA THR A 166 -16.20 -0.83 8.54
C THR A 166 -15.05 -1.63 7.95
N MET A 167 -14.13 -2.11 8.78
CA MET A 167 -13.11 -3.07 8.35
C MET A 167 -13.76 -4.45 8.25
N THR A 168 -14.05 -4.90 7.04
CA THR A 168 -14.80 -6.14 6.77
C THR A 168 -13.92 -7.37 6.87
N SER A 169 -12.65 -7.27 6.48
CA SER A 169 -11.66 -8.33 6.66
C SER A 169 -10.26 -7.76 6.82
N LYS A 170 -9.40 -8.53 7.50
CA LYS A 170 -7.99 -8.22 7.70
C LYS A 170 -7.17 -9.52 7.81
N PRO A 171 -5.84 -9.46 7.63
CA PRO A 171 -4.98 -10.64 7.70
C PRO A 171 -5.05 -11.33 9.07
N ALA A 172 -4.81 -12.65 9.09
CA ALA A 172 -4.80 -13.42 10.33
C ALA A 172 -3.72 -12.88 11.30
N GLY A 173 -4.11 -12.67 12.57
CA GLY A 173 -3.22 -12.09 13.58
C GLY A 173 -3.17 -10.56 13.60
N SER A 174 -3.80 -9.86 12.64
CA SER A 174 -3.89 -8.41 12.65
C SER A 174 -4.79 -7.89 13.77
N LEU A 175 -4.31 -6.86 14.48
CA LEU A 175 -5.02 -6.10 15.52
C LEU A 175 -5.49 -4.72 15.02
N ALA A 176 -5.23 -4.39 13.74
CA ALA A 176 -5.62 -3.13 13.13
C ALA A 176 -7.12 -2.80 13.35
N SER A 177 -7.38 -1.51 13.53
CA SER A 177 -8.71 -0.92 13.69
C SER A 177 -8.76 0.48 13.07
N LEU A 178 -9.93 0.87 12.60
CA LEU A 178 -10.15 2.20 12.03
C LEU A 178 -10.15 3.26 13.13
N SER A 179 -9.41 4.34 12.91
CA SER A 179 -9.50 5.58 13.65
C SER A 179 -10.54 6.50 13.00
N ALA A 180 -11.43 7.05 13.83
CA ALA A 180 -12.53 7.93 13.40
C ALA A 180 -13.39 7.38 12.23
N PRO A 181 -13.98 6.17 12.35
CA PRO A 181 -14.72 5.52 11.26
C PRO A 181 -15.98 6.27 10.78
N ALA A 182 -16.40 7.34 11.47
CA ALA A 182 -17.49 8.21 11.04
C ALA A 182 -17.02 9.47 10.27
N SER A 183 -15.71 9.63 10.05
CA SER A 183 -15.13 10.71 9.27
C SER A 183 -15.21 10.42 7.77
N SER A 184 -15.23 11.46 6.94
CA SER A 184 -15.02 11.33 5.49
C SER A 184 -13.61 10.85 5.14
N MET A 185 -12.65 11.00 6.07
CA MET A 185 -11.24 10.64 5.89
C MET A 185 -10.70 9.90 7.13
N PRO A 186 -11.13 8.65 7.41
CA PRO A 186 -10.58 7.86 8.50
C PRO A 186 -9.21 7.28 8.10
N ASN A 187 -8.48 6.77 9.09
CA ASN A 187 -7.18 6.12 8.85
C ASN A 187 -6.99 4.91 9.75
N PHE A 188 -6.03 4.06 9.41
CA PHE A 188 -5.58 2.96 10.26
C PHE A 188 -4.12 2.61 9.98
N GLY A 189 -3.44 2.04 10.96
CA GLY A 189 -2.10 1.49 10.79
C GLY A 189 -2.15 0.03 10.35
N VAL A 190 -1.42 -0.33 9.30
CA VAL A 190 -1.22 -1.74 8.95
C VAL A 190 -0.17 -2.37 9.86
N ASP A 191 -0.44 -3.59 10.30
CA ASP A 191 0.36 -4.29 11.32
C ASP A 191 0.80 -5.69 10.89
N VAL A 192 0.21 -6.24 9.83
CA VAL A 192 0.48 -7.59 9.30
C VAL A 192 0.40 -7.54 7.77
N TYR A 193 1.24 -8.32 7.10
CA TYR A 193 1.16 -8.50 5.65
C TYR A 193 -0.12 -9.24 5.23
N GLY A 194 -0.70 -8.81 4.11
CA GLY A 194 -1.91 -9.38 3.52
C GLY A 194 -2.99 -8.31 3.29
N ASP A 195 -4.12 -8.73 2.71
CA ASP A 195 -5.16 -7.77 2.30
C ASP A 195 -6.04 -7.32 3.47
N TYR A 196 -6.28 -6.00 3.52
CA TYR A 196 -7.30 -5.38 4.35
C TYR A 196 -8.44 -4.92 3.44
N VAL A 197 -9.67 -5.33 3.73
CA VAL A 197 -10.86 -4.88 3.00
C VAL A 197 -11.68 -3.99 3.92
N ILE A 198 -11.99 -2.80 3.45
CA ILE A 198 -12.76 -1.80 4.18
C ILE A 198 -13.97 -1.41 3.33
N SER A 199 -15.13 -1.39 3.97
CA SER A 199 -16.40 -0.96 3.37
C SER A 199 -16.78 0.43 3.89
N LEU A 200 -17.28 1.27 2.99
CA LEU A 200 -17.98 2.52 3.28
C LEU A 200 -19.47 2.34 2.98
N THR A 201 -20.31 2.80 3.89
CA THR A 201 -21.70 3.18 3.63
C THR A 201 -21.88 4.63 4.04
N VAL A 202 -22.73 5.36 3.32
CA VAL A 202 -23.14 6.71 3.70
C VAL A 202 -24.64 6.76 3.94
N THR A 203 -25.08 7.62 4.84
CA THR A 203 -26.50 7.77 5.23
C THR A 203 -26.88 9.24 5.12
N ASP A 204 -27.98 9.54 4.44
CA ASP A 204 -28.53 10.89 4.32
C ASP A 204 -29.20 11.36 5.62
N GLU A 205 -29.67 12.61 5.66
CA GLU A 205 -30.33 13.18 6.84
C GLU A 205 -31.72 12.59 7.14
N TYR A 206 -32.33 11.91 6.16
CA TYR A 206 -33.63 11.24 6.27
C TYR A 206 -33.51 9.75 6.63
N GLY A 207 -32.27 9.24 6.75
CA GLY A 207 -31.94 7.90 7.17
C GLY A 207 -31.88 6.85 6.06
N ALA A 208 -31.92 7.22 4.78
CA ALA A 208 -31.65 6.26 3.72
C ALA A 208 -30.15 5.99 3.62
N VAL A 209 -29.81 4.72 3.40
CA VAL A 209 -28.43 4.22 3.44
C VAL A 209 -28.01 3.77 2.05
N SER A 210 -26.81 4.17 1.65
CA SER A 210 -26.22 3.75 0.38
C SER A 210 -26.01 2.24 0.30
N ALA A 211 -25.86 1.72 -0.92
CA ALA A 211 -25.15 0.46 -1.09
C ALA A 211 -23.72 0.58 -0.54
N ALA A 212 -23.18 -0.51 -0.03
CA ALA A 212 -21.79 -0.56 0.44
C ALA A 212 -20.82 -0.46 -0.75
N ASN A 213 -19.80 0.38 -0.60
CA ASN A 213 -18.67 0.44 -1.53
C ASN A 213 -17.38 0.04 -0.80
N THR A 214 -16.50 -0.73 -1.43
CA THR A 214 -15.33 -1.31 -0.79
C THR A 214 -14.03 -0.80 -1.39
N VAL A 215 -13.03 -0.63 -0.54
CA VAL A 215 -11.64 -0.38 -0.90
C VAL A 215 -10.76 -1.48 -0.31
N THR A 216 -9.84 -1.99 -1.12
CA THR A 216 -8.86 -3.01 -0.74
C THR A 216 -7.49 -2.39 -0.60
N ILE A 217 -6.82 -2.71 0.51
CA ILE A 217 -5.43 -2.34 0.77
C ILE A 217 -4.60 -3.61 0.71
N SER A 218 -3.78 -3.71 -0.33
CA SER A 218 -2.91 -4.86 -0.60
C SER A 218 -1.44 -4.51 -0.45
N PHE A 219 -0.58 -5.52 -0.46
CA PHE A 219 0.87 -5.33 -0.43
C PHE A 219 1.53 -5.61 -1.77
N ALA A 220 2.47 -4.76 -2.16
CA ALA A 220 3.44 -5.09 -3.19
C ALA A 220 4.55 -5.94 -2.59
N ASN A 221 4.93 -6.99 -3.32
CA ASN A 221 6.06 -7.83 -2.93
C ASN A 221 7.39 -7.07 -3.08
N ILE A 222 8.29 -7.23 -2.11
CA ILE A 222 9.63 -6.62 -2.14
C ILE A 222 10.63 -7.74 -2.35
N LYS A 223 11.56 -7.58 -3.32
CA LYS A 223 12.54 -8.64 -3.57
C LYS A 223 13.42 -8.86 -2.33
N PRO A 224 13.81 -10.11 -2.03
CA PRO A 224 14.69 -10.39 -0.91
C PRO A 224 16.11 -9.91 -1.20
N VAL A 225 16.93 -9.87 -0.15
CA VAL A 225 18.36 -9.56 -0.21
C VAL A 225 19.14 -10.81 0.18
N ALA A 226 19.99 -11.30 -0.71
CA ALA A 226 20.92 -12.40 -0.44
C ALA A 226 22.20 -11.90 0.24
N ASP A 227 22.76 -12.73 1.12
CA ASP A 227 24.09 -12.55 1.71
C ASP A 227 24.84 -13.89 1.62
N ALA A 228 25.84 -13.96 0.75
CA ALA A 228 26.68 -15.12 0.49
C ALA A 228 27.77 -15.32 1.57
N GLY A 229 27.87 -14.41 2.53
CA GLY A 229 28.90 -14.39 3.55
C GLY A 229 30.24 -13.79 3.06
N GLY A 230 31.19 -13.70 3.98
CA GLY A 230 32.50 -13.10 3.70
C GLY A 230 33.42 -13.97 2.86
N ASN A 231 34.33 -13.33 2.13
CA ASN A 231 35.41 -13.98 1.38
C ASN A 231 36.27 -14.87 2.29
N GLN A 232 36.77 -15.98 1.73
CA GLN A 232 37.54 -16.98 2.46
C GLN A 232 38.89 -17.25 1.82
N SER A 233 39.88 -17.60 2.65
CA SER A 233 41.22 -18.02 2.20
C SER A 233 41.55 -19.39 2.76
N VAL A 234 41.89 -20.34 1.90
CA VAL A 234 42.07 -21.76 2.27
C VAL A 234 43.26 -22.40 1.54
N SER A 235 43.67 -23.57 2.00
CA SER A 235 44.55 -24.46 1.23
C SER A 235 43.78 -25.13 0.09
N ALA A 236 44.45 -25.34 -1.04
CA ALA A 236 43.95 -26.20 -2.10
C ALA A 236 43.77 -27.63 -1.57
N GLY A 237 42.63 -28.25 -1.88
CA GLY A 237 42.20 -29.55 -1.36
C GLY A 237 41.31 -29.47 -0.12
N SER A 238 41.19 -28.31 0.53
CA SER A 238 40.30 -28.13 1.69
C SER A 238 38.83 -28.08 1.28
N THR A 239 37.98 -28.64 2.13
CA THR A 239 36.52 -28.43 2.08
C THR A 239 36.21 -27.04 2.64
N VAL A 240 35.45 -26.26 1.87
CA VAL A 240 34.99 -24.92 2.22
C VAL A 240 33.49 -24.97 2.47
N THR A 241 33.07 -24.46 3.62
CA THR A 241 31.66 -24.30 3.97
C THR A 241 31.24 -22.86 3.70
N LEU A 242 30.13 -22.69 2.99
CA LEU A 242 29.51 -21.40 2.73
C LEU A 242 28.23 -21.32 3.55
N ASN A 243 28.12 -20.26 4.37
CA ASN A 243 26.97 -20.01 5.22
C ASN A 243 26.24 -18.79 4.66
N GLY A 244 25.26 -19.06 3.80
CA GLY A 244 24.41 -18.02 3.22
C GLY A 244 23.31 -17.63 4.18
N SER A 245 22.89 -16.37 4.07
CA SER A 245 21.68 -15.88 4.69
C SER A 245 20.88 -15.05 3.69
N GLY A 246 19.65 -14.73 4.07
CA GLY A 246 18.78 -13.89 3.29
C GLY A 246 17.91 -13.07 4.22
N SER A 247 17.51 -11.90 3.76
CA SER A 247 16.51 -11.09 4.45
C SER A 247 15.40 -10.74 3.47
N ASP A 248 14.18 -10.75 3.98
CA ASP A 248 13.01 -10.34 3.24
C ASP A 248 12.24 -9.31 4.06
N ALA A 249 11.82 -8.23 3.41
CA ALA A 249 11.14 -7.14 4.10
C ALA A 249 9.70 -7.51 4.45
N ASN A 250 9.11 -8.46 3.70
CA ASN A 250 7.77 -8.98 3.89
C ASN A 250 7.73 -10.21 4.83
N ASN A 251 8.91 -10.64 5.30
CA ASN A 251 9.12 -11.87 6.07
C ASN A 251 8.59 -13.13 5.35
N ASP A 252 8.60 -13.12 4.03
CA ASP A 252 8.23 -14.27 3.24
C ASP A 252 9.25 -15.41 3.39
N PRO A 253 8.83 -16.69 3.35
CA PRO A 253 9.74 -17.82 3.45
C PRO A 253 10.79 -17.82 2.33
N LEU A 254 12.06 -17.92 2.71
CA LEU A 254 13.17 -17.84 1.77
C LEU A 254 13.68 -19.21 1.33
N THR A 255 13.96 -19.33 0.03
CA THR A 255 14.69 -20.44 -0.59
C THR A 255 16.02 -19.95 -1.14
N PHE A 256 17.01 -20.84 -1.21
CA PHE A 256 18.40 -20.48 -1.51
C PHE A 256 18.82 -21.17 -2.81
N LEU A 257 19.65 -20.51 -3.61
CA LEU A 257 20.26 -21.09 -4.79
C LEU A 257 21.70 -20.60 -4.96
N TRP A 258 22.63 -21.52 -4.74
CA TRP A 258 24.05 -21.32 -4.96
C TRP A 258 24.46 -21.71 -6.38
N SER A 259 25.40 -20.96 -6.96
CA SER A 259 26.00 -21.30 -8.25
C SER A 259 27.48 -20.97 -8.29
N ILE A 260 28.26 -21.79 -9.00
CA ILE A 260 29.68 -21.50 -9.24
C ILE A 260 29.76 -20.57 -10.45
N VAL A 261 30.08 -19.29 -10.22
CA VAL A 261 30.28 -18.29 -11.28
C VAL A 261 31.57 -18.55 -12.03
N SER A 262 32.65 -18.82 -11.29
CA SER A 262 33.94 -19.19 -11.87
C SER A 262 34.78 -20.05 -10.92
N LYS A 263 35.67 -20.84 -11.50
CA LYS A 263 36.63 -21.69 -10.79
C LYS A 263 37.94 -21.83 -11.59
N PRO A 264 39.06 -22.23 -10.96
CA PRO A 264 40.34 -22.38 -11.65
C PRO A 264 40.28 -23.38 -12.82
N ALA A 265 41.13 -23.17 -13.83
CA ALA A 265 41.20 -24.07 -14.98
C ALA A 265 41.54 -25.50 -14.55
N GLY A 266 40.79 -26.48 -15.06
CA GLY A 266 40.94 -27.89 -14.69
C GLY A 266 40.38 -28.27 -13.31
N SER A 267 39.71 -27.34 -12.60
CA SER A 267 38.99 -27.64 -11.36
C SER A 267 37.70 -28.43 -11.64
N THR A 268 37.50 -29.47 -10.85
CA THR A 268 36.29 -30.31 -10.81
C THR A 268 35.34 -29.94 -9.68
N ALA A 269 35.62 -28.86 -8.94
CA ALA A 269 34.80 -28.39 -7.82
C ALA A 269 33.32 -28.30 -8.20
N ALA A 270 32.49 -28.81 -7.30
CA ALA A 270 31.04 -28.85 -7.36
C ALA A 270 30.47 -28.55 -5.96
N LEU A 271 29.27 -27.97 -5.92
CA LEU A 271 28.53 -27.72 -4.69
C LEU A 271 27.85 -29.01 -4.23
N SER A 272 27.85 -29.27 -2.92
CA SER A 272 27.23 -30.46 -2.32
C SER A 272 25.71 -30.37 -2.25
N SER A 273 25.18 -29.22 -1.82
CA SER A 273 23.74 -28.92 -1.71
C SER A 273 23.50 -27.46 -2.10
N ALA A 274 23.20 -27.20 -3.37
CA ALA A 274 23.12 -25.82 -3.88
C ALA A 274 21.83 -25.10 -3.46
N ASP A 275 20.82 -25.82 -2.99
CA ASP A 275 19.46 -25.33 -2.67
C ASP A 275 19.24 -25.04 -1.18
N THR A 276 20.29 -25.09 -0.37
CA THR A 276 20.24 -24.88 1.09
C THR A 276 21.01 -23.63 1.51
N ALA A 277 20.61 -23.03 2.64
CA ALA A 277 21.30 -21.85 3.19
C ALA A 277 22.80 -22.11 3.42
N GLN A 278 23.13 -23.29 3.93
CA GLN A 278 24.51 -23.75 4.07
C GLN A 278 24.85 -24.75 2.96
N THR A 279 25.98 -24.55 2.28
CA THR A 279 26.51 -25.47 1.26
C THR A 279 28.02 -25.66 1.44
N SER A 280 28.62 -26.56 0.66
CA SER A 280 30.06 -26.75 0.65
C SER A 280 30.60 -27.15 -0.70
N LEU A 281 31.89 -26.88 -0.92
CA LEU A 281 32.66 -27.40 -2.03
C LEU A 281 34.08 -27.75 -1.60
N VAL A 282 34.79 -28.54 -2.40
CA VAL A 282 36.22 -28.77 -2.23
C VAL A 282 36.98 -27.83 -3.16
N ALA A 283 37.87 -27.01 -2.61
CA ALA A 283 38.74 -26.12 -3.38
C ALA A 283 39.91 -26.92 -3.99
N ASP A 284 39.62 -27.81 -4.94
CA ASP A 284 40.51 -28.87 -5.44
C ASP A 284 41.78 -28.39 -6.20
N ARG A 285 41.84 -27.11 -6.57
CA ARG A 285 42.96 -26.45 -7.23
C ARG A 285 43.24 -25.09 -6.61
N ALA A 286 44.49 -24.66 -6.68
CA ALA A 286 44.87 -23.30 -6.33
C ALA A 286 44.27 -22.28 -7.32
N GLY A 287 43.91 -21.11 -6.82
CA GLY A 287 43.23 -20.04 -7.56
C GLY A 287 41.94 -19.59 -6.90
N ASN A 288 41.21 -18.71 -7.58
CA ASN A 288 39.98 -18.12 -7.06
C ASN A 288 38.76 -18.91 -7.53
N TYR A 289 37.82 -19.11 -6.62
CA TYR A 289 36.46 -19.59 -6.89
C TYR A 289 35.51 -18.44 -6.56
N ILE A 290 34.65 -18.07 -7.49
CA ILE A 290 33.58 -17.09 -7.26
C ILE A 290 32.28 -17.86 -7.21
N ILE A 291 31.61 -17.80 -6.07
CA ILE A 291 30.35 -18.49 -5.82
C ILE A 291 29.28 -17.43 -5.59
N SER A 292 28.13 -17.57 -6.24
CA SER A 292 27.00 -16.66 -6.13
C SER A 292 25.86 -17.30 -5.36
N LEU A 293 25.25 -16.53 -4.46
CA LEU A 293 23.98 -16.86 -3.83
C LEU A 293 22.88 -15.96 -4.39
N VAL A 294 21.77 -16.58 -4.79
CA VAL A 294 20.49 -15.92 -5.03
C VAL A 294 19.49 -16.49 -4.03
N VAL A 295 18.67 -15.62 -3.46
CA VAL A 295 17.58 -15.98 -2.55
C VAL A 295 16.24 -15.68 -3.23
N ASN A 296 15.22 -16.50 -3.00
CA ASN A 296 13.88 -16.32 -3.57
C ASN A 296 12.83 -16.44 -2.46
N ASP A 297 11.87 -15.52 -2.45
CA ASP A 297 10.79 -15.38 -1.46
C ASP A 297 9.50 -16.17 -1.84
N GLY A 298 9.57 -17.04 -2.85
CA GLY A 298 8.43 -17.74 -3.45
C GLY A 298 7.81 -17.02 -4.65
N SER A 299 8.15 -15.75 -4.88
CA SER A 299 7.61 -14.92 -5.95
C SER A 299 8.69 -14.37 -6.88
N ILE A 300 9.75 -13.77 -6.33
CA ILE A 300 10.81 -13.08 -7.07
C ILE A 300 12.20 -13.39 -6.49
N ASN A 301 13.22 -13.31 -7.36
CA ASN A 301 14.62 -13.52 -6.97
C ASN A 301 15.25 -12.22 -6.44
N SER A 302 16.16 -12.37 -5.49
CA SER A 302 17.11 -11.33 -5.10
C SER A 302 18.07 -10.99 -6.24
N ASP A 303 18.78 -9.88 -6.09
CA ASP A 303 20.05 -9.72 -6.80
C ASP A 303 21.05 -10.76 -6.28
N PRO A 304 21.98 -11.25 -7.11
CA PRO A 304 23.01 -12.18 -6.67
C PRO A 304 24.01 -11.49 -5.74
N ASP A 305 24.35 -12.16 -4.63
CA ASP A 305 25.52 -11.81 -3.81
C ASP A 305 26.65 -12.82 -4.05
N ASN A 306 27.90 -12.36 -3.99
CA ASN A 306 29.06 -13.16 -4.38
C ASN A 306 30.08 -13.28 -3.26
N VAL A 307 30.55 -14.50 -3.04
CA VAL A 307 31.68 -14.81 -2.16
C VAL A 307 32.86 -15.34 -2.97
N THR A 308 34.05 -14.84 -2.65
CA THR A 308 35.32 -15.28 -3.26
C THR A 308 36.07 -16.18 -2.30
N ILE A 309 36.43 -17.37 -2.78
CA ILE A 309 37.32 -18.31 -2.08
C ILE A 309 38.68 -18.28 -2.78
N SER A 310 39.72 -17.90 -2.04
CA SER A 310 41.10 -17.87 -2.51
C SER A 310 41.84 -19.12 -2.02
N ALA A 311 42.05 -20.09 -2.90
CA ALA A 311 42.76 -21.32 -2.57
C ALA A 311 44.25 -21.23 -2.93
N THR A 312 45.14 -21.54 -1.99
CA THR A 312 46.59 -21.50 -2.17
C THR A 312 47.17 -22.91 -2.24
N SER A 313 48.15 -23.15 -3.11
CA SER A 313 48.87 -24.44 -3.14
C SER A 313 49.75 -24.59 -1.90
N SER A 314 50.10 -25.83 -1.51
CA SER A 314 51.06 -26.09 -0.42
C SER A 314 52.38 -25.36 -0.64
N GLN A 315 52.88 -25.34 -1.87
CA GLN A 315 54.06 -24.54 -2.25
C GLN A 315 53.86 -23.04 -2.01
N GLY A 316 52.70 -22.49 -2.39
CA GLY A 316 52.37 -21.09 -2.16
C GLY A 316 52.24 -20.74 -0.66
N GLN A 317 51.68 -21.66 0.14
CA GLN A 317 51.63 -21.50 1.60
C GLN A 317 53.04 -21.51 2.19
N LEU A 318 53.87 -22.46 1.77
CA LEU A 318 55.26 -22.57 2.19
C LEU A 318 56.05 -21.28 1.90
N ILE A 319 55.93 -20.76 0.67
CA ILE A 319 56.57 -19.50 0.27
C ILE A 319 56.08 -18.32 1.15
N SER A 320 54.78 -18.23 1.39
CA SER A 320 54.20 -17.19 2.26
C SER A 320 54.72 -17.27 3.70
N THR A 321 54.76 -18.48 4.27
CA THR A 321 55.29 -18.71 5.63
C THR A 321 56.76 -18.36 5.73
N LEU A 322 57.58 -18.69 4.72
CA LEU A 322 59.00 -18.32 4.69
C LEU A 322 59.22 -16.82 4.52
N ASN A 323 58.41 -16.13 3.73
CA ASN A 323 58.47 -14.66 3.61
C ASN A 323 58.11 -13.98 4.94
N ARG A 324 57.07 -14.45 5.64
CA ARG A 324 56.73 -13.95 6.99
C ARG A 324 57.86 -14.20 8.00
N LEU A 325 58.55 -15.33 7.90
CA LEU A 325 59.72 -15.61 8.73
C LEU A 325 60.86 -14.63 8.44
N ILE A 326 61.14 -14.34 7.16
CA ILE A 326 62.13 -13.32 6.75
C ILE A 326 61.77 -11.95 7.32
N ASP A 327 60.52 -11.52 7.17
CA ASP A 327 60.06 -10.23 7.69
C ASP A 327 60.19 -10.14 9.21
N THR A 328 59.83 -11.23 9.90
CA THR A 328 59.99 -11.35 11.35
C THR A 328 61.46 -11.15 11.75
N ILE A 329 62.39 -11.87 11.11
CA ILE A 329 63.83 -11.78 11.37
C ILE A 329 64.38 -10.39 11.05
N ASN A 330 63.98 -9.79 9.93
CA ASN A 330 64.45 -8.46 9.52
C ASN A 330 63.91 -7.35 10.43
N SER A 331 62.79 -7.56 11.11
CA SER A 331 62.22 -6.62 12.08
C SER A 331 62.91 -6.63 13.46
N LEU A 332 63.71 -7.65 13.76
CA LEU A 332 64.40 -7.79 15.04
C LEU A 332 65.51 -6.73 15.20
N ARG A 333 65.79 -6.37 16.46
CA ARG A 333 66.84 -5.40 16.77
C ARG A 333 68.21 -6.07 16.65
N PRO A 334 69.28 -5.35 16.31
CA PRO A 334 70.63 -5.91 16.28
C PRO A 334 71.08 -6.59 17.58
N GLY A 335 70.56 -6.14 18.73
CA GLY A 335 70.83 -6.74 20.05
C GLY A 335 70.07 -8.03 20.35
N ASP A 336 69.08 -8.41 19.53
CA ASP A 336 68.39 -9.70 19.64
C ASP A 336 69.22 -10.85 19.03
N PHE A 337 70.30 -10.53 18.32
CA PHE A 337 71.21 -11.49 17.71
C PHE A 337 72.53 -11.61 18.49
N LYS A 338 73.13 -12.80 18.45
CA LYS A 338 74.46 -13.06 19.01
C LYS A 338 75.56 -12.22 18.33
N ASN A 339 75.36 -11.87 17.07
CA ASN A 339 76.18 -10.90 16.33
C ASN A 339 75.29 -10.21 15.27
N PRO A 340 75.40 -8.87 15.06
CA PRO A 340 74.60 -8.15 14.06
C PRO A 340 74.61 -8.74 12.64
N ASN A 341 75.71 -9.37 12.21
CA ASN A 341 75.82 -9.99 10.88
C ASN A 341 74.95 -11.25 10.73
N MET A 342 74.49 -11.85 11.83
CA MET A 342 73.70 -13.08 11.82
C MET A 342 72.28 -12.87 11.28
N GLN A 343 71.72 -11.67 11.41
CA GLN A 343 70.43 -11.33 10.80
C GLN A 343 70.48 -11.56 9.29
N ASN A 344 71.43 -10.91 8.61
CA ASN A 344 71.63 -11.07 7.17
C ASN A 344 71.98 -12.51 6.79
N ALA A 345 72.79 -13.20 7.60
CA ALA A 345 73.15 -14.59 7.32
C ALA A 345 71.95 -15.54 7.41
N LEU A 346 71.05 -15.32 8.38
CA LEU A 346 69.83 -16.11 8.55
C LEU A 346 68.83 -15.84 7.43
N THR A 347 68.62 -14.57 7.07
CA THR A 347 67.80 -14.18 5.91
C THR A 347 68.32 -14.80 4.62
N ASN A 348 69.65 -14.80 4.40
CA ASN A 348 70.26 -15.44 3.23
C ASN A 348 70.03 -16.96 3.20
N LYS A 349 70.05 -17.63 4.36
CA LYS A 349 69.76 -19.06 4.46
C LYS A 349 68.31 -19.36 4.09
N ILE A 350 67.36 -18.54 4.55
CA ILE A 350 65.94 -18.71 4.21
C ILE A 350 65.68 -18.39 2.73
N ASN A 351 66.32 -17.36 2.17
CA ASN A 351 66.26 -17.08 0.73
C ASN A 351 66.79 -18.24 -0.12
N ALA A 352 67.83 -18.95 0.34
CA ALA A 352 68.31 -20.16 -0.34
C ALA A 352 67.30 -21.32 -0.28
N VAL A 353 66.51 -21.42 0.79
CA VAL A 353 65.39 -22.38 0.88
C VAL A 353 64.29 -22.01 -0.13
N LEU A 354 63.92 -20.72 -0.23
CA LEU A 354 62.97 -20.24 -1.24
C LEU A 354 63.41 -20.58 -2.67
N GLN A 355 64.69 -20.40 -3.01
CA GLN A 355 65.23 -20.76 -4.33
C GLN A 355 65.11 -22.27 -4.63
N LEU A 356 65.31 -23.13 -3.63
CA LEU A 356 65.14 -24.58 -3.81
C LEU A 356 63.67 -24.96 -4.02
N ILE A 357 62.76 -24.28 -3.31
CA ILE A 357 61.31 -24.46 -3.48
C ILE A 357 60.86 -24.03 -4.89
N ASP A 358 61.37 -22.90 -5.40
CA ASP A 358 61.09 -22.43 -6.77
C ASP A 358 61.60 -23.42 -7.83
N GLN A 359 62.68 -24.15 -7.53
CA GLN A 359 63.25 -25.19 -8.40
C GLN A 359 62.56 -26.56 -8.24
N GLY A 360 61.61 -26.71 -7.31
CA GLY A 360 60.95 -27.98 -7.00
C GLY A 360 61.83 -28.98 -6.22
N LEU A 361 62.93 -28.52 -5.63
CA LEU A 361 63.87 -29.33 -4.84
C LEU A 361 63.45 -29.34 -3.37
N TYR A 362 62.29 -29.96 -3.07
CA TYR A 362 61.68 -29.92 -1.74
C TYR A 362 62.50 -30.65 -0.66
N GLN A 363 63.16 -31.77 -1.00
CA GLN A 363 64.02 -32.46 -0.04
C GLN A 363 65.23 -31.61 0.36
N ASP A 364 65.88 -30.97 -0.62
CA ASP A 364 67.01 -30.08 -0.35
C ASP A 364 66.56 -28.85 0.47
N ALA A 365 65.36 -28.34 0.19
CA ALA A 365 64.75 -27.25 0.95
C ALA A 365 64.48 -27.66 2.40
N TYR A 366 63.94 -28.87 2.62
CA TYR A 366 63.71 -29.45 3.95
C TYR A 366 65.02 -29.62 4.72
N ASP A 367 66.03 -30.20 4.07
CA ASP A 367 67.33 -30.44 4.69
C ASP A 367 67.96 -29.10 5.10
N LYS A 368 67.91 -28.07 4.25
CA LYS A 368 68.39 -26.72 4.63
C LYS A 368 67.54 -26.07 5.72
N LEU A 369 66.22 -26.17 5.67
CA LEU A 369 65.37 -25.55 6.69
C LEU A 369 65.63 -26.17 8.07
N THR A 370 65.85 -27.48 8.13
CA THR A 370 66.14 -28.21 9.37
C THR A 370 67.60 -28.06 9.83
N SER A 371 68.59 -28.13 8.94
CA SER A 371 70.01 -28.06 9.31
C SER A 371 70.51 -26.64 9.52
N ASP A 372 70.06 -25.70 8.68
CA ASP A 372 70.67 -24.38 8.57
C ASP A 372 69.87 -23.29 9.25
N VAL A 373 68.56 -23.43 9.37
CA VAL A 373 67.66 -22.43 9.96
C VAL A 373 67.17 -22.88 11.35
N LEU A 374 66.54 -24.05 11.46
CA LEU A 374 65.94 -24.52 12.70
C LEU A 374 66.95 -24.55 13.85
N GLN A 375 68.12 -25.18 13.67
CA GLN A 375 69.19 -25.26 14.67
C GLN A 375 69.78 -23.91 15.11
N LYS A 376 69.40 -22.81 14.45
CA LYS A 376 69.84 -21.44 14.79
C LYS A 376 68.78 -20.65 15.55
N THR A 377 67.61 -21.26 15.75
CA THR A 377 66.38 -20.62 16.21
C THR A 377 65.57 -21.49 17.18
N ASP A 378 66.09 -22.64 17.61
CA ASP A 378 65.34 -23.64 18.36
C ASP A 378 65.68 -23.71 19.85
N GLY A 379 66.78 -23.15 20.32
CA GLY A 379 67.23 -23.45 21.69
C GLY A 379 66.27 -22.99 22.78
N CYS A 380 65.53 -21.88 22.62
CA CYS A 380 64.51 -21.52 23.61
C CYS A 380 63.34 -22.51 23.63
N ALA A 381 62.95 -23.05 22.47
CA ALA A 381 61.90 -24.06 22.39
C ALA A 381 62.38 -25.43 22.89
N ALA A 382 63.64 -25.80 22.61
CA ALA A 382 64.22 -27.10 22.95
C ALA A 382 64.72 -27.19 24.40
N ALA A 383 65.27 -26.11 24.95
CA ALA A 383 65.97 -26.10 26.23
C ALA A 383 65.54 -24.97 27.19
N GLY A 384 64.58 -24.13 26.81
CA GLY A 384 64.08 -23.01 27.63
C GLY A 384 64.97 -21.76 27.65
N ALA A 385 66.12 -21.79 26.96
CA ALA A 385 67.01 -20.66 26.77
C ALA A 385 67.85 -20.85 25.49
N PRO A 386 68.37 -19.77 24.88
CA PRO A 386 69.22 -19.91 23.69
C PRO A 386 70.47 -20.71 24.02
N ASP A 387 70.87 -21.61 23.12
CA ASP A 387 72.05 -22.45 23.25
C ASP A 387 73.27 -21.86 22.51
N ARG A 388 74.35 -22.64 22.39
CA ARG A 388 75.57 -22.17 21.71
C ARG A 388 75.41 -22.02 20.19
N ASN A 389 74.45 -22.72 19.60
CA ASN A 389 74.18 -22.78 18.16
C ASN A 389 73.16 -21.75 17.71
N ASP A 390 72.32 -21.25 18.61
CA ASP A 390 71.37 -20.18 18.34
C ASP A 390 72.04 -18.87 17.91
N TRP A 391 71.42 -18.24 16.92
CA TRP A 391 71.82 -16.94 16.40
C TRP A 391 70.94 -15.82 16.93
N ILE A 392 69.70 -16.13 17.31
CA ILE A 392 68.78 -15.23 18.01
C ILE A 392 68.82 -15.55 19.50
N ILE A 393 69.24 -14.60 20.32
CA ILE A 393 69.44 -14.76 21.77
C ILE A 393 68.24 -14.28 22.60
N ASN A 394 67.24 -13.69 21.95
CA ASN A 394 65.98 -13.31 22.59
C ASN A 394 64.92 -14.38 22.31
N CYS A 395 64.46 -15.09 23.34
CA CYS A 395 63.50 -16.18 23.19
C CYS A 395 62.16 -15.76 22.58
N THR A 396 61.73 -14.53 22.82
CA THR A 396 60.48 -14.01 22.24
C THR A 396 60.60 -13.73 20.73
N ALA A 397 61.82 -13.77 20.20
CA ALA A 397 62.16 -13.34 18.84
C ALA A 397 62.62 -14.50 17.94
N GLN A 398 62.80 -15.73 18.44
CA GLN A 398 63.45 -16.80 17.67
C GLN A 398 62.68 -17.26 16.40
N GLY A 399 61.41 -16.90 16.21
CA GLY A 399 60.66 -17.25 14.99
C GLY A 399 60.37 -18.75 14.81
N TYR A 400 60.72 -19.57 15.81
CA TYR A 400 60.57 -21.03 15.83
C TYR A 400 59.21 -21.55 15.34
N PRO A 401 58.05 -20.97 15.71
CA PRO A 401 56.75 -21.44 15.21
C PRO A 401 56.61 -21.40 13.68
N LEU A 402 57.14 -20.36 13.02
CA LEU A 402 57.08 -20.23 11.56
C LEU A 402 58.04 -21.20 10.86
N VAL A 403 59.18 -21.51 11.48
CA VAL A 403 60.13 -22.51 10.95
C VAL A 403 59.50 -23.91 10.97
N ILE A 404 58.86 -24.28 12.08
CA ILE A 404 58.16 -25.56 12.21
C ILE A 404 56.95 -25.64 11.26
N GLU A 405 56.19 -24.55 11.13
CA GLU A 405 55.10 -24.46 10.16
C GLU A 405 55.59 -24.69 8.72
N ALA A 406 56.68 -24.03 8.32
CA ALA A 406 57.28 -24.22 7.01
C ALA A 406 57.81 -25.66 6.81
N ILE A 407 58.40 -26.27 7.83
CA ILE A 407 58.82 -27.68 7.79
C ILE A 407 57.61 -28.62 7.58
N GLY A 408 56.47 -28.34 8.20
CA GLY A 408 55.26 -29.15 8.04
C GLY A 408 54.56 -29.00 6.69
N LEU A 409 54.91 -27.97 5.91
CA LEU A 409 54.39 -27.73 4.56
C LEU A 409 55.27 -28.33 3.45
N LEU A 410 56.47 -28.83 3.80
CA LEU A 410 57.40 -29.60 2.97
C LEU A 410 57.16 -31.09 3.17
#